data_AF-A0A3S4IIV1-F1
#
_entry.id   AF-A0A3S4IIV1-F1
#
_cell.length_a   1.000
_cell.length_b   1.000
_cell.length_c   1.000
_cell.angle_alpha   90.00
_cell.angle_beta   90.00
_cell.angle_gamma   90.00
#
_symmetry.space_group_name_H-M   'P 1'
#
loop_
_entity.id
_entity.type
_entity.pdbx_description
1 polymer ?
#
loop_
_entity_poly.entity_id
_entity_poly.type
_entity_poly.pdbx_seq_one_letter_code
_entity_poly.pdbx_strand_id
1 'polypeptide(L)' 'MPELAALPDKLIHAPWLAKPEQLMSAGVRLGRDYPHPIVDHAVQRELALALFKR' A
#
# COMPACT_ATOMS: atom_id res chain seq x y z
N MET A 1 5.33 9.25 8.33
CA MET A 1 3.86 9.20 8.39
C MET A 1 3.49 8.64 9.76
N PRO A 2 2.93 9.45 10.67
CA PRO A 2 2.70 9.04 12.06
C PRO A 2 1.75 7.85 12.19
N GLU A 3 0.75 7.75 11.32
CA GLU A 3 -0.27 6.70 11.33
C GLU A 3 0.23 5.30 10.97
N LEU A 4 1.39 5.17 10.31
CA LEU A 4 2.02 3.86 10.01
C LEU A 4 3.29 3.61 10.84
N ALA A 5 3.64 4.48 11.78
CA ALA A 5 4.90 4.39 12.53
C ALA A 5 5.00 3.14 13.42
N ALA A 6 3.87 2.53 13.77
CA ALA A 6 3.80 1.30 14.54
C ALA A 6 3.95 0.03 13.67
N LEU A 7 3.94 0.14 12.34
CA LEU A 7 4.16 -1.00 11.45
C LEU A 7 5.67 -1.27 11.30
N PRO A 8 6.06 -2.55 11.13
CA PRO A 8 7.43 -2.89 10.77
C PRO A 8 7.86 -2.20 9.47
N ASP A 9 9.14 -1.84 9.35
CA ASP A 9 9.69 -1.16 8.15
C ASP A 9 9.41 -1.90 6.84
N LYS A 10 9.29 -3.23 6.89
CA LYS A 10 8.94 -4.03 5.70
C LYS A 10 7.52 -3.80 5.19
N LEU A 11 6.62 -3.35 6.06
CA LEU A 11 5.19 -3.18 5.78
C LEU A 11 4.78 -1.72 5.65
N ILE A 12 5.61 -0.77 6.10
CA ILE A 12 5.31 0.66 6.00
C ILE A 12 5.14 1.15 4.55
N HIS A 13 5.81 0.50 3.60
CA HIS A 13 5.74 0.83 2.17
C HIS A 13 4.52 0.23 1.47
N ALA A 14 3.96 -0.85 2.02
CA ALA A 14 2.81 -1.54 1.45
C ALA A 14 1.90 -2.07 2.57
N PRO A 15 1.29 -1.18 3.37
CA PRO A 15 0.46 -1.58 4.51
C PRO A 15 -0.77 -2.40 4.10
N TRP A 16 -1.25 -2.26 2.85
CA TRP A 16 -2.33 -3.10 2.31
C TRP A 16 -1.95 -4.58 2.11
N LEU A 17 -0.65 -4.92 2.15
CA LEU A 17 -0.17 -6.31 2.11
C LEU A 17 0.05 -6.90 3.52
N ALA A 18 -0.07 -6.07 4.57
CA ALA A 18 0.10 -6.54 5.94
C ALA A 18 -1.05 -7.47 6.35
N LYS A 19 -0.77 -8.42 7.24
CA LYS A 19 -1.83 -9.29 7.78
C LYS A 19 -2.80 -8.46 8.64
N PRO A 20 -4.09 -8.84 8.70
CA PRO A 20 -5.07 -8.16 9.55
C PRO A 20 -4.61 -8.00 11.01
N GLU A 21 -3.96 -9.01 11.57
CA GLU A 21 -3.41 -8.99 12.93
C GLU A 21 -2.34 -7.91 13.14
N GLN A 22 -1.48 -7.69 12.14
CA GLN A 22 -0.42 -6.68 12.19
C GLN A 22 -1.00 -5.27 12.09
N LEU A 23 -2.00 -5.10 11.23
CA LEU A 23 -2.75 -3.85 11.09
C LEU A 23 -3.50 -3.50 12.38
N MET A 24 -4.18 -4.47 12.98
CA MET A 24 -4.85 -4.29 14.28
C MET A 24 -3.85 -3.94 15.39
N SER A 25 -2.72 -4.64 15.46
CA SER A 25 -1.67 -4.37 16.45
C SER A 25 -1.05 -2.99 16.27
N ALA A 26 -0.99 -2.47 15.05
CA ALA A 26 -0.53 -1.12 14.74
C ALA A 26 -1.63 -0.06 14.86
N GLY A 27 -2.88 -0.45 15.13
CA GLY A 27 -4.03 0.47 15.19
C GLY A 27 -4.46 1.04 13.82
N VAL A 28 -4.06 0.42 12.72
CA VAL A 28 -4.30 0.90 11.35
C VAL A 28 -5.51 0.19 10.75
N ARG A 29 -6.52 0.93 10.28
CA ARG A 29 -7.61 0.37 9.46
C ARG A 29 -7.48 0.81 8.00
N LEU A 30 -7.39 -0.17 7.11
CA LEU A 30 -7.45 0.08 5.67
C LEU A 30 -8.84 0.63 5.28
N GLY A 31 -8.86 1.64 4.41
CA GLY A 31 -10.05 2.38 4.00
C GLY A 31 -10.47 3.52 4.95
N ARG A 32 -9.93 3.60 6.17
CA ARG A 32 -10.22 4.67 7.13
C ARG A 32 -8.98 5.46 7.50
N ASP A 33 -7.98 4.77 8.05
CA ASP A 33 -6.73 5.34 8.52
C ASP A 33 -5.65 5.28 7.43
N TYR A 34 -5.75 4.33 6.49
CA TYR A 34 -4.92 4.29 5.27
C TYR A 34 -5.71 3.73 4.08
N PRO A 35 -5.68 4.32 2.88
CA PRO A 35 -6.51 3.85 1.76
C PRO A 35 -6.05 2.49 1.20
N HIS A 36 -6.98 1.80 0.54
CA HIS A 36 -6.61 0.66 -0.30
C HIS A 36 -5.92 1.16 -1.58
N PRO A 37 -5.01 0.37 -2.18
CA PRO A 37 -4.41 0.72 -3.46
C PRO A 37 -5.53 0.93 -4.50
N ILE A 38 -5.59 2.14 -5.04
CA ILE A 38 -6.62 2.53 -6.02
C ILE A 38 -6.30 1.90 -7.39
N VAL A 39 -5.01 1.68 -7.67
CA VAL A 39 -4.53 1.12 -8.92
C VAL A 39 -3.57 -0.03 -8.65
N ASP A 40 -3.57 -1.02 -9.54
CA ASP A 40 -2.53 -2.03 -9.58
C ASP A 40 -1.31 -1.48 -10.34
N HIS A 41 -0.24 -1.20 -9.60
CA HIS A 41 0.99 -0.66 -10.17
C HIS A 41 1.66 -1.57 -11.20
N ALA A 42 1.48 -2.90 -11.13
CA ALA A 42 2.02 -3.79 -12.14
C ALA A 42 1.34 -3.57 -13.51
N VAL A 43 0.01 -3.43 -13.49
CA VAL A 43 -0.78 -3.13 -14.69
C VAL A 43 -0.47 -1.73 -15.22
N GLN A 44 -0.45 -0.73 -14.33
CA GLN A 44 -0.19 0.67 -14.73
C GLN A 44 1.20 0.85 -15.33
N ARG A 45 2.20 0.11 -14.83
CA ARG A 45 3.55 0.12 -15.38
C ARG A 45 3.57 -0.33 -16.84
N GLU A 46 2.92 -1.45 -17.15
CA GLU A 46 2.87 -1.97 -18.53
C GLU A 46 2.15 -1.00 -19.48
N LEU A 47 1.03 -0.42 -19.03
CA LEU A 47 0.30 0.60 -19.79
C LEU A 47 1.16 1.85 -20.06
N ALA A 48 1.86 2.35 -19.04
CA ALA A 48 2.76 3.48 -19.20
C ALA A 48 3.89 3.17 -20.19
N LEU A 49 4.55 2.01 -20.06
CA LEU A 49 5.62 1.62 -20.99
C LEU A 49 5.11 1.46 -22.43
N ALA A 50 3.90 0.94 -22.63
CA ALA A 50 3.29 0.85 -23.94
C ALA A 50 3.01 2.24 -24.57
N LEU A 51 2.60 3.22 -23.75
CA LEU A 51 2.35 4.59 -24.20
C LEU A 51 3.62 5.34 -24.63
N PHE A 52 4.76 5.10 -23.97
CA PHE A 52 6.03 5.78 -24.25
C PHE A 52 6.95 5.05 -25.24
N LYS A 53 6.64 3.82 -25.66
CA LYS A 53 7.40 3.08 -26.70
C LYS A 53 7.18 3.60 -28.13
N ARG A 54 6.81 4.87 -28.28
CA ARG A 54 6.51 5.51 -29.57
C ARG A 54 7.66 6.37 -30.04
#